data_AF-A0A6M4PMV4-F1
#
_entry.id   AF-A0A6M4PMV4-F1
#
_cell.length_a   1.000
_cell.length_b   1.000
_cell.length_c   1.000
_cell.angle_alpha   90.00
_cell.angle_beta   90.00
_cell.angle_gamma   90.00
#
_symmetry.space_group_name_H-M   'P 1'
#
loop_
_entity.id
_entity.type
_entity.pdbx_description
1 polymer ?
#
loop_
_entity_poly.entity_id
_entity_poly.type
_entity_poly.pdbx_seq_one_letter_code
_entity_poly.pdbx_strand_id
1 'polypeptide(L)'
;MLSRTLRAPGATGALRTPRMSRALLSLLAVCATLAALFLGAGAAPAAAASSLPCDLYAAAGTPCVAAHSLTRALYASYNGPLYQVRRAKDGARTDIGPLSAGGYANAAAQDSFCSGTTCLVTEIYDQSPRHNDLTIEGAGGAGAADVGAPADALPVTAGGHQVYGLEISAGMGYRDNSTSGVAVNGQAEGMYMVTSGTHVNNRCCFDYGNAETNNMDTGNGHMDAINFGTECWFPPCYGQGPWAQADLENGLFQSDAGYSKNTANTGTGPLPFVTALLKNNGQNHFALKYGNARSGGLTTTYSGGEPTAGGYAPMHQEGAIVLGTGGDNSNGSAGSFFEGVMTAGIPTDAADNAVQADIVSVGYGGPTGSTGTLSPGSETSLRATTSCCTGDYVRHQNDAAVISPVTSSSSSLDKNDATWIVRRGLADASCVSFESRNYPGDFLRHFDYRVYRQPMDGTAQFRADATFCPQAGKSGTGTSFASYNYPTRYLRHYDHGLYIASNGGANAFDSSTSWTADVSWAVAAPWAP
;
A
#
# COMPACT_ATOMS: atom_id res chain seq x y z
N MET A 1 13.07 106.83 -22.52
CA MET A 1 11.78 107.56 -22.48
C MET A 1 10.97 107.05 -21.29
N LEU A 2 10.25 107.98 -20.68
CA LEU A 2 9.57 107.99 -19.38
C LEU A 2 8.74 106.75 -18.96
N SER A 3 8.78 106.47 -17.66
CA SER A 3 7.66 106.29 -16.69
C SER A 3 7.91 105.11 -15.73
N ARG A 4 8.19 105.35 -14.43
CA ARG A 4 7.23 105.52 -13.29
C ARG A 4 6.25 104.34 -13.21
N THR A 5 6.02 103.61 -12.11
CA THR A 5 5.86 103.97 -10.67
C THR A 5 5.68 102.62 -9.92
N LEU A 6 6.45 102.25 -8.87
CA LEU A 6 6.33 102.58 -7.43
C LEU A 6 5.08 102.07 -6.69
N ARG A 7 5.27 101.07 -5.80
CA ARG A 7 4.86 100.94 -4.36
C ARG A 7 4.66 99.45 -3.99
N ALA A 8 4.93 98.92 -2.80
CA ALA A 8 5.66 99.27 -1.57
C ALA A 8 5.54 98.00 -0.63
N PRO A 9 5.87 97.99 0.68
CA PRO A 9 7.00 97.21 1.21
C PRO A 9 6.66 96.29 2.41
N GLY A 10 7.68 95.60 2.93
CA GLY A 10 7.71 94.95 4.25
C GLY A 10 8.68 93.76 4.23
N ALA A 11 9.99 93.93 4.43
CA ALA A 11 10.70 94.12 5.72
C ALA A 11 10.27 93.09 6.77
N THR A 12 11.12 92.36 7.49
CA THR A 12 12.57 92.18 7.56
C THR A 12 12.75 90.98 8.50
N GLY A 13 13.62 90.04 8.16
CA GLY A 13 13.92 88.91 9.03
C GLY A 13 15.16 88.19 8.53
N ALA A 14 16.32 88.74 8.85
CA ALA A 14 17.60 88.09 8.62
C ALA A 14 17.70 86.83 9.49
N LEU A 15 18.19 85.71 8.95
CA LEU A 15 19.24 84.91 9.59
C LEU A 15 19.76 83.81 8.65
N ARG A 16 21.07 83.62 8.76
CA ARG A 16 21.95 82.86 7.89
C ARG A 16 21.57 81.38 7.77
N THR A 17 21.69 80.85 6.56
CA THR A 17 21.75 79.42 6.26
C THR A 17 22.99 78.78 6.90
N PRO A 18 22.86 77.71 7.70
CA PRO A 18 23.98 76.80 7.89
C PRO A 18 24.00 75.84 6.69
N ARG A 19 25.17 75.72 6.07
CA ARG A 19 25.50 74.60 5.20
C ARG A 19 25.41 73.32 6.05
N MET A 20 24.29 72.62 6.00
CA MET A 20 24.27 71.20 6.37
C MET A 20 24.72 70.40 5.16
N SER A 21 25.85 69.76 5.37
CA SER A 21 26.62 68.87 4.52
C SER A 21 25.76 67.90 3.70
N ARG A 22 26.16 67.72 2.43
CA ARG A 22 25.66 66.73 1.45
C ARG A 22 25.67 65.25 1.91
N ALA A 23 25.94 64.99 3.19
CA ALA A 23 25.96 63.66 3.79
C ALA A 23 24.59 63.18 4.30
N LEU A 24 23.59 64.06 4.50
CA LEU A 24 22.25 63.64 4.96
C LEU A 24 21.28 63.23 3.82
N LEU A 25 21.53 63.65 2.59
CA LEU A 25 20.70 63.26 1.43
C LEU A 25 21.05 61.85 0.91
N SER A 26 22.26 61.35 1.20
CA SER A 26 22.68 59.99 0.86
C SER A 26 22.22 58.94 1.89
N LEU A 27 21.93 59.31 3.15
CA LEU A 27 21.34 58.37 4.12
C LEU A 27 19.84 58.13 3.92
N LEU A 28 19.08 59.13 3.47
CA LEU A 28 17.65 58.94 3.17
C LEU A 28 17.38 58.09 1.92
N ALA A 29 18.27 58.16 0.91
CA ALA A 29 18.19 57.28 -0.25
C ALA A 29 18.58 55.82 0.06
N VAL A 30 19.52 55.60 0.99
CA VAL A 30 19.92 54.26 1.44
C VAL A 30 18.88 53.66 2.40
N CYS A 31 18.22 54.46 3.24
CA CYS A 31 17.11 53.98 4.07
C CYS A 31 15.84 53.68 3.27
N ALA A 32 15.56 54.40 2.17
CA ALA A 32 14.42 54.10 1.29
C ALA A 32 14.65 52.83 0.44
N THR A 33 15.88 52.55 0.02
CA THR A 33 16.21 51.28 -0.66
C THR A 33 16.29 50.11 0.31
N LEU A 34 16.74 50.31 1.56
CA LEU A 34 16.68 49.27 2.60
C LEU A 34 15.25 49.00 3.09
N ALA A 35 14.36 49.99 3.15
CA ALA A 35 12.95 49.76 3.51
C ALA A 35 12.16 49.04 2.40
N ALA A 36 12.52 49.24 1.12
CA ALA A 36 11.97 48.47 0.01
C ALA A 36 12.52 47.02 -0.07
N LEU A 37 13.65 46.75 0.57
CA LEU A 37 14.22 45.39 0.73
C LEU A 37 13.65 44.63 1.94
N PHE A 38 12.96 45.31 2.87
CA PHE A 38 12.32 44.67 4.05
C PHE A 38 10.78 44.60 3.99
N LEU A 39 10.14 45.14 2.95
CA LEU A 39 8.70 44.99 2.70
C LEU A 39 8.37 43.96 1.59
N GLY A 40 9.38 43.25 1.08
CA GLY A 40 9.23 42.16 0.10
C GLY A 40 9.34 40.74 0.67
N ALA A 41 9.50 40.59 1.99
CA ALA A 41 9.64 39.30 2.67
C ALA A 41 8.43 39.08 3.57
N GLY A 42 7.34 38.56 3.01
CA GLY A 42 6.09 38.37 3.74
C GLY A 42 4.94 37.78 2.92
N ALA A 43 5.07 37.64 1.60
CA ALA A 43 4.38 36.54 0.95
C ALA A 43 5.12 35.27 1.36
N ALA A 44 4.49 34.41 2.16
CA ALA A 44 4.82 32.99 2.07
C ALA A 44 4.90 32.66 0.58
N PRO A 45 5.91 31.92 0.08
CA PRO A 45 5.77 31.35 -1.24
C PRO A 45 4.41 30.67 -1.20
N ALA A 46 3.46 31.13 -2.02
CA ALA A 46 2.33 30.28 -2.32
C ALA A 46 3.02 29.03 -2.84
N ALA A 47 3.00 27.96 -2.03
CA ALA A 47 3.37 26.66 -2.53
C ALA A 47 2.47 26.52 -3.74
N ALA A 48 3.04 26.65 -4.95
CA ALA A 48 2.34 26.19 -6.13
C ALA A 48 2.08 24.74 -5.78
N ALA A 49 0.83 24.42 -5.43
CA ALA A 49 0.49 23.07 -5.05
C ALA A 49 0.90 22.23 -6.26
N SER A 50 1.87 21.35 -6.06
CA SER A 50 2.32 20.45 -7.12
C SER A 50 1.09 19.71 -7.61
N SER A 51 0.83 19.76 -8.92
CA SER A 51 -0.28 19.01 -9.51
C SER A 51 -0.12 17.53 -9.15
N LEU A 52 -1.14 16.98 -8.50
CA LEU A 52 -1.19 15.57 -8.11
C LEU A 52 -1.82 14.73 -9.24
N PRO A 53 -1.86 13.39 -9.14
CA PRO A 53 -2.20 12.53 -10.27
C PRO A 53 -3.50 12.91 -10.98
N CYS A 54 -4.57 13.22 -10.24
CA CYS A 54 -5.83 13.59 -10.86
C CYS A 54 -5.87 15.01 -11.42
N ASP A 55 -5.05 15.94 -10.91
CA ASP A 55 -4.87 17.26 -11.53
C ASP A 55 -4.14 17.12 -12.87
N LEU A 56 -3.13 16.26 -12.94
CA LEU A 56 -2.35 15.98 -14.15
C LEU A 56 -3.22 15.33 -15.23
N TYR A 57 -4.02 14.33 -14.86
CA TYR A 57 -4.96 13.68 -15.77
C TYR A 57 -6.07 14.62 -16.24
N ALA A 58 -6.63 15.45 -15.35
CA ALA A 58 -7.61 16.46 -15.74
C ALA A 58 -7.02 17.51 -16.70
N ALA A 59 -5.80 17.98 -16.46
CA ALA A 59 -5.09 18.91 -17.35
C ALA A 59 -4.80 18.31 -18.74
N ALA A 60 -4.67 16.98 -18.81
CA ALA A 60 -4.50 16.24 -20.06
C ALA A 60 -5.83 15.90 -20.78
N GLY A 61 -6.98 16.27 -20.21
CA GLY A 61 -8.30 16.03 -20.81
C GLY A 61 -8.91 14.66 -20.52
N THR A 62 -8.34 13.89 -19.59
CA THR A 62 -8.83 12.57 -19.17
C THR A 62 -9.00 12.52 -17.66
N PRO A 63 -9.97 13.25 -17.09
CA PRO A 63 -10.08 13.42 -15.65
C PRO A 63 -10.36 12.10 -14.92
N CYS A 64 -9.90 12.00 -13.68
CA CYS A 64 -10.26 10.88 -12.80
C CYS A 64 -11.78 10.83 -12.59
N VAL A 65 -12.32 9.63 -12.63
CA VAL A 65 -13.69 9.27 -12.23
C VAL A 65 -13.73 8.45 -10.95
N ALA A 66 -12.60 7.91 -10.53
CA ALA A 66 -12.38 7.34 -9.21
C ALA A 66 -10.91 7.56 -8.79
N ALA A 67 -10.66 7.84 -7.52
CA ALA A 67 -9.34 8.12 -7.00
C ALA A 67 -9.23 7.63 -5.55
N HIS A 68 -8.57 6.49 -5.34
CA HIS A 68 -8.47 5.81 -4.06
C HIS A 68 -7.04 5.80 -3.55
N SER A 69 -6.83 6.11 -2.27
CA SER A 69 -5.51 6.00 -1.65
C SER A 69 -5.62 5.91 -0.14
N LEU A 70 -4.77 5.09 0.47
CA LEU A 70 -4.58 5.07 1.92
C LEU A 70 -3.39 5.93 2.36
N THR A 71 -2.59 6.40 1.42
CA THR A 71 -1.28 7.01 1.69
C THR A 71 -1.28 8.52 1.53
N ARG A 72 -2.03 9.08 0.57
CA ARG A 72 -2.05 10.52 0.31
C ARG A 72 -3.28 10.99 -0.46
N ALA A 73 -3.48 12.30 -0.50
CA ALA A 73 -4.35 12.93 -1.46
C ALA A 73 -3.82 12.76 -2.91
N LEU A 74 -4.74 12.64 -3.87
CA LEU A 74 -4.49 12.50 -5.31
C LEU A 74 -4.96 13.73 -6.11
N TYR A 75 -5.56 14.71 -5.43
CA TYR A 75 -5.75 16.07 -5.92
C TYR A 75 -5.09 17.07 -4.97
N ALA A 76 -4.42 18.07 -5.51
CA ALA A 76 -3.72 19.10 -4.75
C ALA A 76 -4.62 19.86 -3.76
N SER A 77 -5.91 19.97 -4.06
CA SER A 77 -6.89 20.66 -3.22
C SER A 77 -7.66 19.73 -2.25
N TYR A 78 -7.46 18.41 -2.34
CA TYR A 78 -8.25 17.46 -1.56
C TYR A 78 -7.87 17.50 -0.08
N ASN A 79 -8.86 17.67 0.79
CA ASN A 79 -8.71 17.70 2.24
C ASN A 79 -9.78 16.87 2.96
N GLY A 80 -10.43 15.97 2.22
CA GLY A 80 -11.46 15.06 2.74
C GLY A 80 -10.86 13.80 3.37
N PRO A 81 -11.71 12.88 3.83
CA PRO A 81 -11.27 11.60 4.38
C PRO A 81 -10.69 10.68 3.28
N LEU A 82 -9.57 10.02 3.53
CA LEU A 82 -8.94 9.08 2.59
C LEU A 82 -9.51 7.67 2.74
N TYR A 83 -9.73 7.23 3.97
CA TYR A 83 -10.33 5.92 4.29
C TYR A 83 -10.94 5.95 5.69
N GLN A 84 -11.79 4.96 5.99
CA GLN A 84 -12.39 4.74 7.30
C GLN A 84 -11.81 3.51 7.97
N VAL A 85 -11.54 3.61 9.28
CA VAL A 85 -11.18 2.47 10.10
C VAL A 85 -12.25 2.16 11.13
N ARG A 86 -12.49 0.87 11.39
CA ARG A 86 -13.36 0.37 12.46
C ARG A 86 -12.54 -0.36 13.50
N ARG A 87 -12.69 0.06 14.75
CA ARG A 87 -12.01 -0.47 15.92
C ARG A 87 -12.66 -1.76 16.43
N ALA A 88 -11.85 -2.79 16.67
CA ALA A 88 -12.35 -4.10 17.06
C ALA A 88 -13.01 -4.12 18.45
N LYS A 89 -12.46 -3.40 19.44
CA LYS A 89 -12.93 -3.46 20.83
C LYS A 89 -14.38 -2.99 21.05
N ASP A 90 -14.84 -2.03 20.25
CA ASP A 90 -16.13 -1.35 20.46
C ASP A 90 -16.90 -1.05 19.16
N GLY A 91 -16.36 -1.43 18.01
CA GLY A 91 -17.00 -1.17 16.71
C GLY A 91 -17.04 0.30 16.31
N ALA A 92 -16.39 1.20 17.06
CA ALA A 92 -16.33 2.62 16.73
C ALA A 92 -15.61 2.81 15.39
N ARG A 93 -16.01 3.85 14.65
CA ARG A 93 -15.41 4.22 13.36
C ARG A 93 -14.79 5.61 13.44
N THR A 94 -13.73 5.82 12.67
CA THR A 94 -13.21 7.16 12.39
C THR A 94 -12.65 7.20 10.98
N ASP A 95 -12.75 8.36 10.35
CA ASP A 95 -12.10 8.60 9.07
C ASP A 95 -10.69 9.12 9.27
N ILE A 96 -9.79 8.75 8.37
CA ILE A 96 -8.41 9.22 8.33
C ILE A 96 -8.25 10.12 7.11
N GLY A 97 -8.13 11.42 7.34
CA GLY A 97 -7.83 12.40 6.29
C GLY A 97 -6.33 12.67 6.13
N PRO A 98 -5.94 13.54 5.18
CA PRO A 98 -4.58 13.98 5.05
C PRO A 98 -4.20 14.97 6.17
N LEU A 99 -2.89 15.13 6.42
CA LEU A 99 -2.35 16.12 7.38
C LEU A 99 -2.64 17.57 6.97
N SER A 100 -2.81 17.80 5.67
CA SER A 100 -3.18 19.07 5.05
C SER A 100 -3.78 18.80 3.67
N ALA A 101 -4.41 19.79 3.04
CA ALA A 101 -4.89 19.67 1.67
C ALA A 101 -3.76 19.21 0.72
N GLY A 102 -4.02 18.21 -0.12
CA GLY A 102 -3.03 17.62 -1.04
C GLY A 102 -1.92 16.83 -0.34
N GLY A 103 -2.02 16.59 0.97
CA GLY A 103 -0.98 15.99 1.79
C GLY A 103 -1.09 14.48 2.00
N TYR A 104 -0.26 13.96 2.89
CA TYR A 104 -0.18 12.54 3.27
C TYR A 104 -1.18 12.19 4.37
N ALA A 105 -1.59 10.92 4.44
CA ALA A 105 -2.51 10.40 5.43
C ALA A 105 -2.03 10.65 6.88
N ASN A 106 -2.96 10.97 7.78
CA ASN A 106 -2.65 11.18 9.19
C ASN A 106 -2.59 9.84 9.96
N ALA A 107 -1.49 9.10 9.79
CA ALA A 107 -1.27 7.82 10.47
C ALA A 107 -1.34 7.94 12.01
N ALA A 108 -0.92 9.08 12.58
CA ALA A 108 -0.99 9.30 14.02
C ALA A 108 -2.43 9.32 14.55
N ALA A 109 -3.39 9.81 13.74
CA ALA A 109 -4.81 9.74 14.09
C ALA A 109 -5.30 8.28 14.13
N GLN A 110 -4.90 7.45 13.15
CA GLN A 110 -5.20 6.02 13.17
C GLN A 110 -4.57 5.34 14.39
N ASP A 111 -3.27 5.52 14.63
CA ASP A 111 -2.56 4.91 15.76
C ASP A 111 -3.23 5.29 17.09
N SER A 112 -3.57 6.57 17.28
CA SER A 112 -4.27 7.03 18.48
C SER A 112 -5.67 6.41 18.61
N PHE A 113 -6.40 6.29 17.51
CA PHE A 113 -7.74 5.71 17.51
C PHE A 113 -7.71 4.21 17.81
N CYS A 114 -6.77 3.49 17.21
CA CYS A 114 -6.60 2.05 17.31
C CYS A 114 -5.80 1.61 18.55
N SER A 115 -5.28 2.55 19.35
CA SER A 115 -4.50 2.25 20.55
C SER A 115 -5.18 1.22 21.48
N GLY A 116 -4.42 0.16 21.81
CA GLY A 116 -4.84 -0.92 22.71
C GLY A 116 -5.89 -1.88 22.11
N THR A 117 -6.00 -1.95 20.80
CA THR A 117 -6.90 -2.83 20.04
C THR A 117 -6.42 -2.91 18.60
N THR A 118 -7.11 -3.67 17.74
CA THR A 118 -6.90 -3.63 16.29
C THR A 118 -7.99 -2.85 15.57
N CYS A 119 -7.71 -2.49 14.33
CA CYS A 119 -8.61 -1.81 13.42
C CYS A 119 -8.62 -2.51 12.07
N LEU A 120 -9.78 -2.46 11.40
CA LEU A 120 -9.92 -2.85 10.00
C LEU A 120 -10.21 -1.60 9.17
N VAL A 121 -9.69 -1.54 7.95
CA VAL A 121 -10.18 -0.60 6.94
C VAL A 121 -11.56 -1.09 6.50
N THR A 122 -12.55 -0.21 6.54
CA THR A 122 -13.94 -0.56 6.18
C THR A 122 -14.44 0.12 4.92
N GLU A 123 -13.79 1.22 4.55
CA GLU A 123 -14.15 2.04 3.40
C GLU A 123 -12.89 2.77 2.92
N ILE A 124 -12.69 2.83 1.61
CA ILE A 124 -11.62 3.60 0.96
C ILE A 124 -12.33 4.65 0.12
N TYR A 125 -12.20 5.91 0.50
CA TYR A 125 -12.97 6.98 -0.10
C TYR A 125 -12.42 7.35 -1.48
N ASP A 126 -13.33 7.56 -2.42
CA ASP A 126 -13.04 8.19 -3.70
C ASP A 126 -12.89 9.70 -3.48
N GLN A 127 -11.69 10.18 -3.79
CA GLN A 127 -11.35 11.60 -3.68
C GLN A 127 -11.94 12.44 -4.81
N SER A 128 -12.41 11.79 -5.88
CA SER A 128 -13.06 12.46 -6.99
C SER A 128 -14.44 13.00 -6.58
N PRO A 129 -15.01 13.95 -7.34
CA PRO A 129 -16.39 14.42 -7.11
C PRO A 129 -17.47 13.35 -7.31
N ARG A 130 -17.11 12.12 -7.73
CA ARG A 130 -18.05 11.03 -8.01
C ARG A 130 -18.41 10.22 -6.77
N HIS A 131 -17.53 10.17 -5.76
CA HIS A 131 -17.74 9.40 -4.53
C HIS A 131 -18.01 7.91 -4.80
N ASN A 132 -17.24 7.31 -5.71
CA ASN A 132 -17.27 5.87 -5.97
C ASN A 132 -16.50 5.11 -4.87
N ASP A 133 -16.93 5.28 -3.62
CA ASP A 133 -16.23 4.79 -2.43
C ASP A 133 -16.21 3.26 -2.38
N LEU A 134 -15.04 2.67 -2.12
CA LEU A 134 -14.89 1.22 -2.06
C LEU A 134 -15.18 0.72 -0.64
N THR A 135 -16.13 -0.21 -0.51
CA THR A 135 -16.47 -0.87 0.76
C THR A 135 -16.07 -2.34 0.73
N ILE A 136 -16.03 -3.01 1.88
CA ILE A 136 -15.70 -4.44 1.95
C ILE A 136 -16.63 -5.23 1.03
N GLU A 137 -16.05 -6.05 0.16
CA GLU A 137 -16.76 -6.78 -0.88
C GLU A 137 -17.72 -7.84 -0.31
N GLY A 138 -18.92 -7.91 -0.91
CA GLY A 138 -19.89 -8.96 -0.63
C GLY A 138 -19.59 -10.26 -1.39
N ALA A 139 -20.34 -11.32 -1.09
CA ALA A 139 -20.18 -12.59 -1.82
C ALA A 139 -20.46 -12.44 -3.32
N GLY A 140 -19.82 -13.28 -4.13
CA GLY A 140 -19.98 -13.32 -5.58
C GLY A 140 -20.10 -14.74 -6.13
N GLY A 141 -19.84 -14.91 -7.41
CA GLY A 141 -19.90 -16.18 -8.13
C GLY A 141 -18.86 -17.21 -7.67
N ALA A 142 -17.66 -16.76 -7.30
CA ALA A 142 -16.54 -17.63 -6.94
C ALA A 142 -16.15 -17.61 -5.45
N GLY A 143 -16.51 -16.54 -4.73
CA GLY A 143 -16.08 -16.33 -3.34
C GLY A 143 -17.22 -16.03 -2.36
N ALA A 144 -17.03 -16.44 -1.11
CA ALA A 144 -17.85 -15.96 0.02
C ALA A 144 -17.61 -14.45 0.26
N ALA A 145 -18.43 -13.83 1.11
CA ALA A 145 -18.22 -12.42 1.45
C ALA A 145 -16.85 -12.19 2.09
N ASP A 146 -16.21 -11.10 1.70
CA ASP A 146 -14.85 -10.77 2.09
C ASP A 146 -14.79 -10.12 3.46
N VAL A 147 -13.57 -10.01 3.98
CA VAL A 147 -13.26 -9.30 5.22
C VAL A 147 -12.39 -8.09 4.94
N GLY A 148 -12.56 -7.03 5.74
CA GLY A 148 -11.71 -5.85 5.65
C GLY A 148 -10.27 -6.14 6.07
N ALA A 149 -9.34 -5.47 5.41
CA ALA A 149 -7.90 -5.55 5.69
C ALA A 149 -7.56 -4.92 7.05
N PRO A 150 -6.59 -5.47 7.81
CA PRO A 150 -6.10 -4.82 9.01
C PRO A 150 -5.41 -3.48 8.69
N ALA A 151 -5.82 -2.42 9.39
CA ALA A 151 -5.44 -1.05 9.04
C ALA A 151 -3.95 -0.71 9.26
N ASP A 152 -3.26 -1.50 10.08
CA ASP A 152 -1.84 -1.33 10.39
C ASP A 152 -0.95 -2.45 9.87
N ALA A 153 -1.47 -3.29 8.98
CA ALA A 153 -0.74 -4.41 8.40
C ALA A 153 0.46 -3.93 7.58
N LEU A 154 0.30 -2.85 6.80
CA LEU A 154 1.31 -2.36 5.85
C LEU A 154 1.80 -0.94 6.17
N PRO A 155 2.60 -0.75 7.24
CA PRO A 155 3.23 0.53 7.54
C PRO A 155 4.27 0.88 6.48
N VAL A 156 4.22 2.08 5.94
CA VAL A 156 5.19 2.60 4.97
C VAL A 156 5.51 4.07 5.25
N THR A 157 6.45 4.63 4.49
CA THR A 157 6.70 6.08 4.47
C THR A 157 6.36 6.66 3.10
N ALA A 158 5.75 7.83 3.08
CA ALA A 158 5.44 8.59 1.87
C ALA A 158 5.75 10.07 2.14
N GLY A 159 6.59 10.69 1.32
CA GLY A 159 7.06 12.07 1.55
C GLY A 159 7.79 12.29 2.88
N GLY A 160 8.36 11.23 3.47
CA GLY A 160 8.94 11.26 4.81
C GLY A 160 7.94 11.13 5.97
N HIS A 161 6.65 10.98 5.69
CA HIS A 161 5.61 10.75 6.69
C HIS A 161 5.32 9.26 6.84
N GLN A 162 5.09 8.78 8.07
CA GLN A 162 4.51 7.46 8.28
C GLN A 162 3.07 7.45 7.75
N VAL A 163 2.74 6.45 6.93
CA VAL A 163 1.40 6.19 6.40
C VAL A 163 1.16 4.68 6.37
N TYR A 164 -0.06 4.27 6.04
CA TYR A 164 -0.42 2.85 5.90
C TYR A 164 -0.87 2.60 4.46
N GLY A 165 -0.35 1.53 3.85
CA GLY A 165 -0.96 0.94 2.67
C GLY A 165 -2.05 -0.06 3.06
N LEU A 166 -2.73 -0.60 2.05
CA LEU A 166 -3.69 -1.67 2.20
C LEU A 166 -3.01 -3.00 1.92
N GLU A 167 -3.09 -3.92 2.88
CA GLU A 167 -2.61 -5.29 2.70
C GLU A 167 -3.77 -6.23 2.41
N ILE A 168 -3.81 -6.75 1.20
CA ILE A 168 -4.81 -7.71 0.76
C ILE A 168 -4.24 -9.11 0.86
N SER A 169 -4.98 -9.96 1.54
CA SER A 169 -4.77 -11.38 1.64
C SER A 169 -5.95 -12.13 1.07
N ALA A 170 -5.84 -13.45 0.91
CA ALA A 170 -6.96 -14.26 0.45
C ALA A 170 -8.20 -14.03 1.34
N GLY A 171 -9.35 -13.79 0.72
CA GLY A 171 -10.62 -13.44 1.37
C GLY A 171 -10.77 -11.98 1.76
N MET A 172 -9.89 -11.08 1.30
CA MET A 172 -10.00 -9.64 1.49
C MET A 172 -10.19 -8.94 0.14
N GLY A 173 -11.15 -8.02 0.09
CA GLY A 173 -11.53 -7.34 -1.14
C GLY A 173 -12.42 -6.15 -0.86
N TYR A 174 -12.40 -5.19 -1.79
CA TYR A 174 -13.24 -4.01 -1.74
C TYR A 174 -13.90 -3.76 -3.09
N ARG A 175 -15.11 -3.23 -3.05
CA ARG A 175 -15.93 -3.04 -4.24
C ARG A 175 -16.88 -1.85 -4.14
N ASP A 176 -17.21 -1.29 -5.30
CA ASP A 176 -18.39 -0.46 -5.52
C ASP A 176 -19.11 -0.92 -6.80
N ASN A 177 -20.34 -1.41 -6.66
CA ASN A 177 -21.17 -1.85 -7.79
C ASN A 177 -22.09 -0.74 -8.35
N SER A 178 -22.13 0.43 -7.73
CA SER A 178 -23.07 1.49 -8.05
C SER A 178 -22.35 2.82 -8.25
N THR A 179 -21.50 2.85 -9.26
CA THR A 179 -20.59 3.96 -9.51
C THR A 179 -21.22 5.03 -10.42
N SER A 180 -20.51 6.15 -10.55
CA SER A 180 -20.78 7.22 -11.51
C SER A 180 -19.55 7.58 -12.32
N GLY A 181 -19.68 7.58 -13.65
CA GLY A 181 -18.68 8.08 -14.59
C GLY A 181 -17.60 7.06 -14.98
N VAL A 182 -17.56 5.88 -14.35
CA VAL A 182 -16.76 4.74 -14.79
C VAL A 182 -17.21 4.30 -16.19
N ALA A 183 -16.26 3.89 -17.03
CA ALA A 183 -16.55 3.50 -18.41
C ALA A 183 -17.48 2.28 -18.45
N VAL A 184 -18.41 2.30 -19.40
CA VAL A 184 -19.30 1.16 -19.67
C VAL A 184 -19.46 0.95 -21.17
N ASN A 185 -19.78 -0.28 -21.58
CA ASN A 185 -20.18 -0.60 -22.96
C ASN A 185 -19.18 -0.11 -24.03
N GLY A 186 -17.90 -0.38 -23.83
CA GLY A 186 -16.84 -0.06 -24.78
C GLY A 186 -16.41 1.41 -24.73
N GLN A 187 -16.71 2.11 -23.65
CA GLN A 187 -16.14 3.44 -23.42
C GLN A 187 -14.65 3.33 -23.09
N ALA A 188 -13.92 4.37 -23.46
CA ALA A 188 -12.50 4.44 -23.20
C ALA A 188 -12.21 4.80 -21.74
N GLU A 189 -11.20 4.14 -21.17
CA GLU A 189 -10.71 4.41 -19.83
C GLU A 189 -9.20 4.23 -19.71
N GLY A 190 -8.68 4.69 -18.59
CA GLY A 190 -7.32 4.47 -18.15
C GLY A 190 -7.28 4.36 -16.65
N MET A 191 -6.28 3.67 -16.13
CA MET A 191 -6.14 3.44 -14.71
C MET A 191 -4.69 3.16 -14.34
N TYR A 192 -4.31 3.51 -13.11
CA TYR A 192 -3.07 3.04 -12.51
C TYR A 192 -3.33 2.59 -11.09
N MET A 193 -2.46 1.72 -10.59
CA MET A 193 -2.26 1.52 -9.16
C MET A 193 -0.77 1.50 -8.82
N VAL A 194 -0.44 1.97 -7.62
CA VAL A 194 0.84 1.69 -6.97
C VAL A 194 0.63 0.47 -6.08
N THR A 195 1.39 -0.59 -6.38
CA THR A 195 1.35 -1.92 -5.74
C THR A 195 2.76 -2.37 -5.32
N SER A 196 2.93 -3.58 -4.82
CA SER A 196 4.23 -4.18 -4.45
C SER A 196 4.48 -5.50 -5.17
N GLY A 197 5.64 -5.63 -5.80
CA GLY A 197 6.16 -6.89 -6.34
C GLY A 197 6.68 -7.87 -5.29
N THR A 198 6.72 -7.48 -4.02
CA THR A 198 7.15 -8.36 -2.91
C THR A 198 5.99 -9.04 -2.20
N HIS A 199 4.75 -8.60 -2.44
CA HIS A 199 3.55 -9.16 -1.83
C HIS A 199 2.60 -9.56 -2.96
N VAL A 200 2.76 -10.78 -3.46
CA VAL A 200 2.02 -11.33 -4.60
C VAL A 200 1.88 -12.85 -4.45
N ASN A 201 0.88 -13.44 -5.10
CA ASN A 201 0.78 -14.88 -5.28
C ASN A 201 0.29 -15.22 -6.71
N ASN A 202 0.03 -16.51 -6.96
CA ASN A 202 -0.46 -17.02 -8.24
C ASN A 202 -1.94 -17.45 -8.16
N ARG A 203 -2.75 -16.72 -7.39
CA ARG A 203 -4.18 -17.00 -7.25
C ARG A 203 -4.99 -15.86 -7.85
N CYS A 204 -6.18 -16.19 -8.32
CA CYS A 204 -7.11 -15.20 -8.84
C CYS A 204 -7.89 -14.52 -7.71
N CYS A 205 -8.06 -13.20 -7.76
CA CYS A 205 -7.28 -12.23 -8.57
C CYS A 205 -6.95 -11.00 -7.72
N PHE A 206 -5.80 -10.35 -7.96
CA PHE A 206 -5.45 -9.10 -7.27
C PHE A 206 -5.59 -7.97 -8.27
N ASP A 207 -6.83 -7.50 -8.40
CA ASP A 207 -7.20 -6.53 -9.43
C ASP A 207 -7.47 -5.16 -8.84
N TYR A 208 -7.34 -4.14 -9.68
CA TYR A 208 -7.89 -2.81 -9.45
C TYR A 208 -8.41 -2.24 -10.77
N GLY A 209 -9.71 -1.97 -10.87
CA GLY A 209 -10.30 -1.40 -12.07
C GLY A 209 -11.77 -1.75 -12.27
N ASN A 210 -12.19 -1.76 -13.54
CA ASN A 210 -13.58 -1.93 -13.96
C ASN A 210 -14.00 -3.39 -13.85
N ALA A 211 -15.19 -3.63 -13.30
CA ALA A 211 -15.74 -4.97 -13.12
C ALA A 211 -17.26 -5.01 -13.32
N GLU A 212 -17.83 -6.22 -13.21
CA GLU A 212 -19.26 -6.47 -13.22
C GLU A 212 -19.99 -5.83 -12.04
N THR A 213 -21.24 -5.46 -12.26
CA THR A 213 -22.08 -4.81 -11.25
C THR A 213 -22.80 -5.78 -10.31
N ASN A 214 -22.66 -7.08 -10.55
CA ASN A 214 -23.41 -8.13 -9.85
C ASN A 214 -22.52 -9.17 -9.13
N ASN A 215 -21.21 -8.96 -9.12
CA ASN A 215 -20.20 -9.88 -8.56
C ASN A 215 -20.22 -11.28 -9.20
N MET A 216 -20.58 -11.38 -10.48
CA MET A 216 -20.57 -12.62 -11.24
C MET A 216 -19.72 -12.45 -12.47
N ASP A 217 -19.13 -13.54 -12.94
CA ASP A 217 -18.59 -13.62 -14.30
C ASP A 217 -19.77 -13.49 -15.28
N THR A 218 -19.77 -12.41 -16.05
CA THR A 218 -20.77 -12.16 -17.10
C THR A 218 -20.23 -12.33 -18.52
N GLY A 219 -18.98 -12.80 -18.62
CA GLY A 219 -18.31 -13.22 -19.84
C GLY A 219 -17.24 -12.25 -20.34
N ASN A 220 -16.46 -12.73 -21.31
CA ASN A 220 -15.41 -11.97 -22.01
C ASN A 220 -15.75 -10.50 -22.26
N GLY A 221 -14.87 -9.60 -21.83
CA GLY A 221 -14.95 -8.16 -22.07
C GLY A 221 -15.79 -7.38 -21.06
N HIS A 222 -16.35 -8.02 -20.02
CA HIS A 222 -17.15 -7.36 -18.99
C HIS A 222 -16.32 -6.77 -17.83
N MET A 223 -15.03 -7.12 -17.73
CA MET A 223 -14.04 -6.42 -16.90
C MET A 223 -13.05 -5.62 -17.74
N ASP A 224 -12.43 -4.62 -17.13
CA ASP A 224 -11.23 -3.95 -17.63
C ASP A 224 -10.42 -3.46 -16.42
N ALA A 225 -9.61 -4.34 -15.85
CA ALA A 225 -8.90 -4.09 -14.59
C ALA A 225 -7.41 -4.40 -14.69
N ILE A 226 -6.60 -3.66 -13.94
CA ILE A 226 -5.19 -4.04 -13.76
C ILE A 226 -5.15 -5.25 -12.85
N ASN A 227 -4.60 -6.36 -13.32
CA ASN A 227 -4.16 -7.46 -12.47
C ASN A 227 -2.66 -7.34 -12.19
N PHE A 228 -2.23 -7.64 -10.96
CA PHE A 228 -0.81 -7.72 -10.63
C PHE A 228 -0.50 -8.92 -9.74
N GLY A 229 0.08 -9.96 -10.34
CA GLY A 229 0.41 -11.20 -9.65
C GLY A 229 1.41 -12.06 -10.41
N THR A 230 1.59 -13.30 -9.93
CA THR A 230 2.45 -14.31 -10.59
C THR A 230 1.65 -15.38 -11.31
N GLU A 231 0.33 -15.20 -11.46
CA GLU A 231 -0.50 -16.18 -12.14
C GLU A 231 -0.25 -16.20 -13.65
N CYS A 232 0.14 -17.36 -14.14
CA CYS A 232 0.42 -17.57 -15.55
C CYS A 232 -0.81 -18.14 -16.27
N TRP A 233 -1.80 -17.28 -16.52
CA TRP A 233 -3.06 -17.71 -17.12
C TRP A 233 -2.88 -18.29 -18.53
N PHE A 234 -2.06 -17.62 -19.36
CA PHE A 234 -1.78 -18.05 -20.73
C PHE A 234 -0.29 -18.38 -20.90
N PRO A 235 0.09 -19.65 -21.05
CA PRO A 235 1.48 -20.01 -21.33
C PRO A 235 1.86 -19.70 -22.80
N PRO A 236 3.13 -19.37 -23.08
CA PRO A 236 4.24 -19.27 -22.14
C PRO A 236 4.30 -17.94 -21.39
N CYS A 237 4.59 -17.97 -20.09
CA CYS A 237 5.00 -16.77 -19.35
C CYS A 237 6.53 -16.71 -19.25
N TYR A 238 7.09 -15.52 -19.47
CA TYR A 238 8.53 -15.30 -19.42
C TYR A 238 8.92 -14.75 -18.04
N GLY A 239 10.01 -15.28 -17.47
CA GLY A 239 10.47 -14.89 -16.14
C GLY A 239 9.65 -15.52 -15.01
N GLN A 240 9.64 -14.85 -13.86
CA GLN A 240 8.94 -15.32 -12.65
C GLN A 240 7.87 -14.32 -12.17
N GLY A 241 7.60 -13.28 -12.96
CA GLY A 241 6.67 -12.23 -12.55
C GLY A 241 7.21 -11.39 -11.38
N PRO A 242 6.31 -10.75 -10.62
CA PRO A 242 4.91 -10.53 -10.99
C PRO A 242 4.79 -9.66 -12.24
N TRP A 243 3.71 -9.82 -12.98
CA TRP A 243 3.44 -9.07 -14.21
C TRP A 243 2.29 -8.07 -13.98
N ALA A 244 2.36 -6.91 -14.64
CA ALA A 244 1.17 -6.09 -14.86
C ALA A 244 0.40 -6.70 -16.03
N GLN A 245 -0.84 -7.10 -15.77
CA GLN A 245 -1.75 -7.78 -16.69
C GLN A 245 -3.07 -7.00 -16.78
N ALA A 246 -3.85 -7.26 -17.82
CA ALA A 246 -5.23 -6.81 -17.91
C ALA A 246 -6.16 -7.98 -17.59
N ASP A 247 -6.95 -7.88 -16.53
CA ASP A 247 -8.12 -8.74 -16.39
C ASP A 247 -9.23 -8.15 -17.26
N LEU A 248 -9.61 -8.90 -18.29
CA LEU A 248 -10.67 -8.54 -19.24
C LEU A 248 -11.87 -9.49 -19.11
N GLU A 249 -11.98 -10.19 -17.98
CA GLU A 249 -12.83 -11.34 -17.70
C GLU A 249 -12.42 -12.59 -18.50
N ASN A 250 -12.50 -13.74 -17.84
CA ASN A 250 -12.10 -15.06 -18.34
C ASN A 250 -10.64 -15.15 -18.81
N GLY A 251 -9.78 -14.23 -18.36
CA GLY A 251 -8.37 -14.24 -18.69
C GLY A 251 -7.57 -13.06 -18.15
N LEU A 252 -6.30 -13.33 -17.80
CA LEU A 252 -5.31 -12.32 -17.43
C LEU A 252 -4.33 -12.08 -18.58
N PHE A 253 -4.54 -11.02 -19.34
CA PHE A 253 -3.88 -10.75 -20.61
C PHE A 253 -2.60 -9.91 -20.47
N GLN A 254 -1.54 -10.35 -21.12
CA GLN A 254 -0.32 -9.55 -21.37
C GLN A 254 -0.22 -9.07 -22.82
N SER A 255 -1.12 -9.52 -23.70
CA SER A 255 -1.31 -9.08 -25.08
C SER A 255 -2.63 -9.63 -25.65
N ASP A 256 -2.96 -9.28 -26.91
CA ASP A 256 -4.03 -9.90 -27.71
C ASP A 256 -3.95 -11.43 -27.87
N ALA A 257 -2.79 -12.03 -27.57
CA ALA A 257 -2.59 -13.48 -27.59
C ALA A 257 -2.70 -14.13 -26.20
N GLY A 258 -3.07 -13.37 -25.16
CA GLY A 258 -3.05 -13.83 -23.77
C GLY A 258 -1.67 -13.71 -23.13
N TYR A 259 -0.67 -14.39 -23.68
CA TYR A 259 0.72 -14.33 -23.18
C TYR A 259 1.48 -13.10 -23.70
N SER A 260 2.61 -12.74 -23.09
CA SER A 260 3.45 -11.63 -23.58
C SER A 260 4.07 -11.96 -24.93
N LYS A 261 3.91 -11.07 -25.92
CA LYS A 261 4.64 -11.17 -27.20
C LYS A 261 6.10 -10.72 -27.11
N ASN A 262 6.48 -10.09 -25.99
CA ASN A 262 7.85 -9.69 -25.71
C ASN A 262 8.49 -10.69 -24.74
N THR A 263 9.42 -11.51 -25.24
CA THR A 263 10.15 -12.51 -24.44
C THR A 263 11.03 -11.89 -23.36
N ALA A 264 11.36 -10.60 -23.48
CA ALA A 264 12.10 -9.85 -22.47
C ALA A 264 11.21 -9.30 -21.34
N ASN A 265 9.89 -9.37 -21.46
CA ASN A 265 8.98 -9.02 -20.37
C ASN A 265 8.95 -10.15 -19.33
N THR A 266 9.93 -10.15 -18.43
CA THR A 266 10.10 -11.19 -17.40
C THR A 266 9.32 -10.92 -16.11
N GLY A 267 8.49 -9.87 -16.11
CA GLY A 267 7.88 -9.31 -14.91
C GLY A 267 8.77 -8.31 -14.20
N THR A 268 8.24 -7.75 -13.12
CA THR A 268 8.87 -6.68 -12.35
C THR A 268 9.87 -7.20 -11.31
N GLY A 269 9.80 -8.49 -10.97
CA GLY A 269 10.54 -9.05 -9.85
C GLY A 269 10.10 -8.48 -8.50
N PRO A 270 10.92 -8.61 -7.44
CA PRO A 270 10.56 -8.18 -6.09
C PRO A 270 10.74 -6.67 -5.89
N LEU A 271 10.25 -5.83 -6.82
CA LEU A 271 10.26 -4.39 -6.64
C LEU A 271 9.25 -4.02 -5.53
N PRO A 272 9.66 -3.35 -4.45
CA PRO A 272 8.79 -3.11 -3.29
C PRO A 272 7.65 -2.11 -3.58
N PHE A 273 7.83 -1.26 -4.60
CA PHE A 273 6.79 -0.33 -5.04
C PHE A 273 6.80 -0.26 -6.57
N VAL A 274 5.68 -0.61 -7.19
CA VAL A 274 5.49 -0.71 -8.63
C VAL A 274 4.28 0.13 -9.01
N THR A 275 4.44 1.03 -9.98
CA THR A 275 3.31 1.63 -10.68
C THR A 275 2.91 0.65 -11.77
N ALA A 276 1.69 0.11 -11.73
CA ALA A 276 1.09 -0.69 -12.80
C ALA A 276 -0.01 0.13 -13.46
N LEU A 277 -0.16 0.02 -14.78
CA LEU A 277 -1.06 0.88 -15.55
C LEU A 277 -1.69 0.10 -16.72
N LEU A 278 -3.00 0.30 -16.89
CA LEU A 278 -3.81 -0.20 -17.99
C LEU A 278 -4.56 0.98 -18.62
N LYS A 279 -4.62 1.00 -19.94
CA LYS A 279 -5.49 1.91 -20.69
C LYS A 279 -6.15 1.15 -21.81
N ASN A 280 -7.44 1.32 -21.97
CA ASN A 280 -8.24 0.61 -22.97
C ASN A 280 -9.14 1.61 -23.71
N ASN A 281 -9.19 1.50 -25.03
CA ASN A 281 -10.13 2.32 -25.82
C ASN A 281 -11.57 1.78 -25.79
N GLY A 282 -11.79 0.60 -25.21
CA GLY A 282 -13.06 -0.11 -25.11
C GLY A 282 -13.55 -0.69 -26.44
N GLN A 283 -12.76 -0.58 -27.51
CA GLN A 283 -13.18 -0.93 -28.87
C GLN A 283 -12.35 -2.07 -29.45
N ASN A 284 -11.03 -1.92 -29.45
CA ASN A 284 -10.11 -2.84 -30.10
C ASN A 284 -8.64 -2.65 -29.72
N HIS A 285 -8.31 -1.87 -28.68
CA HIS A 285 -6.93 -1.62 -28.30
C HIS A 285 -6.76 -1.31 -26.82
N PHE A 286 -5.83 -2.02 -26.19
CA PHE A 286 -5.34 -1.72 -24.84
C PHE A 286 -3.81 -1.60 -24.78
N ALA A 287 -3.33 -1.00 -23.70
CA ALA A 287 -1.92 -0.88 -23.40
C ALA A 287 -1.64 -1.16 -21.92
N LEU A 288 -0.53 -1.86 -21.68
CA LEU A 288 -0.01 -2.18 -20.35
C LEU A 288 1.34 -1.52 -20.15
N LYS A 289 1.53 -0.94 -18.96
CA LYS A 289 2.80 -0.39 -18.54
C LYS A 289 3.09 -0.74 -17.09
N TYR A 290 4.37 -0.72 -16.74
CA TYR A 290 4.78 -0.65 -15.34
C TYR A 290 5.99 0.27 -15.15
N GLY A 291 6.23 0.71 -13.92
CA GLY A 291 7.43 1.46 -13.53
C GLY A 291 7.81 1.19 -12.08
N ASN A 292 9.07 1.44 -11.73
CA ASN A 292 9.47 1.48 -10.33
C ASN A 292 8.94 2.78 -9.71
N ALA A 293 8.04 2.68 -8.73
CA ALA A 293 7.40 3.85 -8.11
C ALA A 293 8.37 4.69 -7.24
N ARG A 294 9.64 4.29 -7.11
CA ARG A 294 10.69 5.06 -6.41
C ARG A 294 11.69 5.73 -7.34
N SER A 295 11.73 5.37 -8.63
CA SER A 295 12.71 5.93 -9.56
C SER A 295 12.38 5.63 -11.01
N GLY A 296 12.77 6.52 -11.93
CA GLY A 296 12.70 6.27 -13.36
C GLY A 296 11.31 6.45 -13.96
N GLY A 297 11.14 6.00 -15.20
CA GLY A 297 9.91 6.15 -15.97
C GLY A 297 9.14 4.85 -16.16
N LEU A 298 8.03 4.93 -16.90
CA LEU A 298 7.22 3.79 -17.28
C LEU A 298 7.86 3.01 -18.44
N THR A 299 7.74 1.69 -18.39
CA THR A 299 8.03 0.77 -19.48
C THR A 299 6.72 0.24 -20.03
N THR A 300 6.51 0.38 -21.34
CA THR A 300 5.35 -0.21 -22.02
C THR A 300 5.65 -1.67 -22.31
N THR A 301 4.86 -2.57 -21.71
CA THR A 301 4.97 -4.02 -21.93
C THR A 301 4.12 -4.48 -23.10
N TYR A 302 2.99 -3.80 -23.33
CA TYR A 302 2.09 -4.04 -24.45
C TYR A 302 1.38 -2.76 -24.88
N SER A 303 1.13 -2.63 -26.19
CA SER A 303 0.24 -1.65 -26.79
C SER A 303 -0.20 -2.22 -28.12
N GLY A 304 -1.45 -2.68 -28.21
CA GLY A 304 -1.94 -3.39 -29.37
C GLY A 304 -3.40 -3.74 -29.27
N GLY A 305 -3.83 -4.71 -30.09
CA GLY A 305 -5.23 -5.11 -30.19
C GLY A 305 -5.80 -5.71 -28.90
N GLU A 306 -7.12 -5.75 -28.79
CA GLU A 306 -7.81 -6.61 -27.82
C GLU A 306 -7.59 -8.10 -28.13
N PRO A 307 -7.83 -9.00 -27.15
CA PRO A 307 -7.79 -10.44 -27.38
C PRO A 307 -8.63 -10.87 -28.59
N THR A 308 -8.08 -11.80 -29.37
CA THR A 308 -8.71 -12.24 -30.64
C THR A 308 -9.90 -13.19 -30.46
N ALA A 309 -10.10 -13.70 -29.25
CA ALA A 309 -11.29 -14.49 -28.91
C ALA A 309 -12.56 -13.59 -28.95
N GLY A 310 -13.72 -14.20 -29.19
CA GLY A 310 -14.98 -13.44 -29.26
C GLY A 310 -15.37 -12.84 -27.90
N GLY A 311 -15.91 -11.62 -27.90
CA GLY A 311 -16.44 -10.94 -26.71
C GLY A 311 -15.59 -9.78 -26.19
N TYR A 312 -14.29 -9.72 -26.53
CA TYR A 312 -13.40 -8.66 -26.05
C TYR A 312 -13.38 -7.38 -26.90
N ALA A 313 -14.05 -7.37 -28.06
CA ALA A 313 -14.04 -6.23 -28.98
C ALA A 313 -15.39 -6.05 -29.72
N PRO A 314 -16.14 -4.96 -29.49
CA PRO A 314 -15.92 -3.96 -28.43
C PRO A 314 -16.04 -4.58 -27.03
N MET A 315 -15.48 -3.90 -26.03
CA MET A 315 -15.63 -4.27 -24.62
C MET A 315 -17.09 -4.06 -24.16
N HIS A 316 -17.44 -4.76 -23.09
CA HIS A 316 -18.75 -4.77 -22.45
C HIS A 316 -18.67 -4.39 -20.97
N GLN A 317 -17.68 -3.55 -20.60
CA GLN A 317 -17.49 -3.05 -19.24
C GLN A 317 -18.81 -2.65 -18.58
N GLU A 318 -19.01 -3.03 -17.31
CA GLU A 318 -20.25 -2.75 -16.58
C GLU A 318 -20.15 -1.57 -15.61
N GLY A 319 -18.93 -1.16 -15.28
CA GLY A 319 -18.68 0.08 -14.55
C GLY A 319 -18.66 -0.07 -13.04
N ALA A 320 -18.63 -1.28 -12.47
CA ALA A 320 -18.25 -1.43 -11.07
C ALA A 320 -16.75 -1.15 -10.90
N ILE A 321 -16.32 -0.98 -9.65
CA ILE A 321 -14.90 -0.92 -9.30
C ILE A 321 -14.60 -2.05 -8.32
N VAL A 322 -13.55 -2.81 -8.61
CA VAL A 322 -13.03 -3.87 -7.73
C VAL A 322 -11.61 -3.52 -7.25
N LEU A 323 -11.25 -3.98 -6.05
CA LEU A 323 -9.91 -3.91 -5.49
C LEU A 323 -9.60 -5.18 -4.68
N GLY A 324 -8.60 -5.95 -5.11
CA GLY A 324 -8.04 -7.07 -4.36
C GLY A 324 -8.61 -8.45 -4.68
N THR A 325 -9.61 -8.50 -5.57
CA THR A 325 -10.36 -9.70 -6.01
C THR A 325 -10.58 -9.64 -7.53
N GLY A 326 -11.08 -10.72 -8.13
CA GLY A 326 -11.61 -10.72 -9.50
C GLY A 326 -13.07 -10.26 -9.58
N GLY A 327 -13.58 -10.06 -10.81
CA GLY A 327 -14.95 -9.58 -11.06
C GLY A 327 -16.05 -10.47 -10.48
N ASP A 328 -15.83 -11.78 -10.42
CA ASP A 328 -16.76 -12.75 -9.84
C ASP A 328 -16.55 -13.01 -8.33
N ASN A 329 -15.78 -12.17 -7.66
CA ASN A 329 -15.29 -12.34 -6.28
C ASN A 329 -14.33 -13.53 -6.12
N SER A 330 -13.55 -13.87 -7.15
CA SER A 330 -12.36 -14.70 -6.98
C SER A 330 -11.36 -14.01 -6.05
N ASN A 331 -11.33 -14.44 -4.80
CA ASN A 331 -10.67 -13.76 -3.69
C ASN A 331 -9.48 -14.56 -3.12
N GLY A 332 -8.83 -15.38 -3.93
CA GLY A 332 -7.68 -16.18 -3.50
C GLY A 332 -6.34 -15.42 -3.54
N SER A 333 -6.31 -14.25 -4.17
CA SER A 333 -5.08 -13.51 -4.41
C SER A 333 -4.56 -12.75 -3.19
N ALA A 334 -3.37 -12.18 -3.33
CA ALA A 334 -2.74 -11.35 -2.32
C ALA A 334 -2.00 -10.20 -2.98
N GLY A 335 -1.98 -9.05 -2.33
CA GLY A 335 -1.37 -7.86 -2.90
C GLY A 335 -1.31 -6.68 -1.95
N SER A 336 -0.51 -5.68 -2.32
CA SER A 336 -0.43 -4.41 -1.60
C SER A 336 -1.00 -3.30 -2.46
N PHE A 337 -1.86 -2.44 -1.90
CA PHE A 337 -2.37 -1.26 -2.59
C PHE A 337 -2.03 0.00 -1.81
N PHE A 338 -1.47 1.00 -2.49
CA PHE A 338 -1.08 2.27 -1.88
C PHE A 338 -1.97 3.43 -2.36
N GLU A 339 -2.07 3.56 -3.67
CA GLU A 339 -2.90 4.55 -4.37
C GLU A 339 -3.26 4.05 -5.77
N GLY A 340 -4.37 4.52 -6.32
CA GLY A 340 -4.80 4.20 -7.68
C GLY A 340 -5.96 5.07 -8.13
N VAL A 341 -6.11 5.21 -9.44
CA VAL A 341 -7.20 5.99 -10.04
C VAL A 341 -7.76 5.28 -11.27
N MET A 342 -8.98 5.66 -11.65
CA MET A 342 -9.58 5.37 -12.95
C MET A 342 -9.97 6.69 -13.61
N THR A 343 -9.80 6.81 -14.93
CA THR A 343 -10.02 8.03 -15.72
C THR A 343 -11.06 7.85 -16.80
N ALA A 344 -11.83 8.90 -17.09
CA ALA A 344 -12.64 8.94 -18.31
C ALA A 344 -11.77 9.26 -19.54
N GLY A 345 -11.87 8.44 -20.58
CA GLY A 345 -11.06 8.56 -21.80
C GLY A 345 -9.69 7.88 -21.67
N ILE A 346 -8.88 7.96 -22.74
CA ILE A 346 -7.55 7.33 -22.80
C ILE A 346 -6.47 8.35 -22.45
N PRO A 347 -5.79 8.22 -21.30
CA PRO A 347 -4.68 9.11 -20.99
C PRO A 347 -3.56 9.05 -22.04
N THR A 348 -2.98 10.20 -22.34
CA THR A 348 -1.79 10.25 -23.20
C THR A 348 -0.56 9.72 -22.45
N ASP A 349 0.44 9.23 -23.18
CA ASP A 349 1.69 8.79 -22.58
C ASP A 349 2.42 9.92 -21.84
N ALA A 350 2.24 11.16 -22.25
CA ALA A 350 2.78 12.32 -21.54
C ALA A 350 2.11 12.51 -20.17
N ALA A 351 0.79 12.30 -20.08
CA ALA A 351 0.07 12.33 -18.81
C ALA A 351 0.53 11.21 -17.88
N ASP A 352 0.60 9.97 -18.37
CA ASP A 352 1.10 8.84 -17.57
C ASP A 352 2.53 9.07 -17.05
N ASN A 353 3.41 9.62 -17.90
CA ASN A 353 4.79 9.92 -17.50
C ASN A 353 4.86 11.04 -16.46
N ALA A 354 3.97 12.03 -16.52
CA ALA A 354 3.88 13.07 -15.51
C ALA A 354 3.38 12.50 -14.17
N VAL A 355 2.37 11.62 -14.21
CA VAL A 355 1.87 10.90 -13.03
C VAL A 355 2.94 10.01 -12.43
N GLN A 356 3.69 9.26 -13.24
CA GLN A 356 4.83 8.47 -12.77
C GLN A 356 5.89 9.35 -12.11
N ALA A 357 6.20 10.52 -12.67
CA ALA A 357 7.16 11.44 -12.07
C ALA A 357 6.68 11.98 -10.72
N ASP A 358 5.39 12.27 -10.58
CA ASP A 358 4.76 12.63 -9.31
C ASP A 358 4.86 11.48 -8.29
N ILE A 359 4.50 10.25 -8.68
CA ILE A 359 4.61 9.05 -7.83
C ILE A 359 6.05 8.85 -7.35
N VAL A 360 7.03 8.96 -8.25
CA VAL A 360 8.46 8.87 -7.91
C VAL A 360 8.85 9.94 -6.90
N SER A 361 8.31 11.15 -7.04
CA SER A 361 8.60 12.27 -6.12
C SER A 361 8.09 12.05 -4.71
N VAL A 362 7.09 11.16 -4.50
CA VAL A 362 6.62 10.75 -3.18
C VAL A 362 7.75 10.12 -2.37
N GLY A 363 8.67 9.43 -3.03
CA GLY A 363 9.76 8.73 -2.34
C GLY A 363 9.23 7.67 -1.39
N TYR A 364 8.27 6.85 -1.85
CA TYR A 364 7.75 5.71 -1.08
C TYR A 364 8.91 4.90 -0.47
N GLY A 365 8.80 4.67 0.84
CA GLY A 365 9.75 3.93 1.65
C GLY A 365 9.00 3.18 2.74
N GLY A 366 9.69 2.65 3.74
CA GLY A 366 9.05 1.89 4.82
C GLY A 366 9.95 0.79 5.34
N PRO A 367 9.48 0.01 6.34
CA PRO A 367 10.20 -1.14 6.87
C PRO A 367 10.30 -2.31 5.88
N THR A 368 9.85 -2.16 4.62
CA THR A 368 10.13 -3.12 3.57
C THR A 368 11.65 -3.24 3.42
N GLY A 369 12.21 -4.36 3.89
CA GLY A 369 13.65 -4.60 4.00
C GLY A 369 14.27 -4.41 5.40
N SER A 370 13.48 -4.09 6.44
CA SER A 370 13.92 -4.32 7.83
C SER A 370 13.99 -5.81 8.05
N THR A 371 15.16 -6.33 8.40
CA THR A 371 15.39 -7.77 8.52
C THR A 371 15.84 -8.14 9.92
N GLY A 372 15.33 -9.27 10.42
CA GLY A 372 15.77 -9.86 11.68
C GLY A 372 15.42 -9.05 12.93
N THR A 373 14.30 -8.32 12.91
CA THR A 373 13.77 -7.63 14.10
C THR A 373 12.31 -8.03 14.36
N LEU A 374 11.78 -7.69 15.53
CA LEU A 374 10.36 -7.85 15.85
C LEU A 374 9.54 -6.58 15.57
N SER A 375 10.08 -5.67 14.77
CA SER A 375 9.35 -4.47 14.36
C SER A 375 8.31 -4.84 13.30
N PRO A 376 7.09 -4.28 13.36
CA PRO A 376 6.09 -4.49 12.30
C PRO A 376 6.65 -4.18 10.90
N GLY A 377 6.37 -5.06 9.93
CA GLY A 377 6.89 -5.03 8.57
C GLY A 377 8.28 -5.68 8.40
N SER A 378 8.94 -6.11 9.49
CA SER A 378 10.24 -6.77 9.39
C SER A 378 10.10 -8.22 8.94
N GLU A 379 10.88 -8.64 7.96
CA GLU A 379 11.03 -10.06 7.65
C GLU A 379 12.05 -10.70 8.59
N THR A 380 11.73 -11.86 9.14
CA THR A 380 12.57 -12.55 10.12
C THR A 380 12.48 -14.07 9.98
N SER A 381 13.48 -14.76 10.52
CA SER A 381 13.40 -16.18 10.83
C SER A 381 13.56 -16.40 12.33
N LEU A 382 12.90 -17.43 12.88
CA LEU A 382 12.99 -17.78 14.30
C LEU A 382 13.87 -19.02 14.45
N ARG A 383 15.09 -18.86 14.97
CA ARG A 383 16.04 -19.97 15.15
C ARG A 383 15.93 -20.58 16.53
N ALA A 384 15.88 -21.90 16.62
CA ALA A 384 15.91 -22.60 17.90
C ALA A 384 17.25 -22.35 18.63
N THR A 385 17.20 -22.25 19.95
CA THR A 385 18.40 -22.07 20.79
C THR A 385 18.80 -23.34 21.55
N THR A 386 17.97 -24.39 21.49
CA THR A 386 18.25 -25.68 22.14
C THR A 386 19.45 -26.36 21.52
N SER A 387 20.31 -26.95 22.35
CA SER A 387 21.60 -27.53 21.94
C SER A 387 21.50 -28.62 20.87
N CYS A 388 20.38 -29.34 20.78
CA CYS A 388 20.18 -30.38 19.76
C CYS A 388 19.93 -29.82 18.35
N CYS A 389 19.44 -28.58 18.22
CA CYS A 389 18.85 -28.07 16.99
C CYS A 389 19.16 -26.58 16.73
N THR A 390 20.35 -26.10 17.12
CA THR A 390 20.74 -24.69 16.92
C THR A 390 20.85 -24.25 15.45
N GLY A 391 20.80 -25.18 14.50
CA GLY A 391 20.70 -24.92 13.06
C GLY A 391 19.27 -24.86 12.54
N ASP A 392 18.27 -25.09 13.39
CA ASP A 392 16.89 -25.28 12.98
C ASP A 392 16.08 -24.00 13.16
N TYR A 393 15.17 -23.77 12.23
CA TYR A 393 14.30 -22.60 12.18
C TYR A 393 12.84 -23.02 12.17
N VAL A 394 11.99 -22.18 12.78
CA VAL A 394 10.54 -22.30 12.60
C VAL A 394 10.20 -22.12 11.13
N ARG A 395 9.53 -23.13 10.57
CA ARG A 395 8.97 -23.10 9.22
C ARG A 395 7.63 -23.80 9.19
N HIS A 396 6.87 -23.63 8.11
CA HIS A 396 5.69 -24.46 7.87
C HIS A 396 6.00 -25.65 6.95
N GLN A 397 5.21 -26.72 7.08
CA GLN A 397 5.21 -27.87 6.19
C GLN A 397 3.82 -28.51 6.21
N ASN A 398 3.14 -28.54 5.07
CA ASN A 398 1.77 -29.07 4.98
C ASN A 398 0.87 -28.47 6.09
N ASP A 399 0.85 -27.14 6.18
CA ASP A 399 0.17 -26.33 7.22
C ASP A 399 0.74 -26.42 8.63
N ALA A 400 1.40 -27.51 9.03
CA ALA A 400 1.97 -27.62 10.37
C ALA A 400 3.21 -26.75 10.53
N ALA A 401 3.31 -26.00 11.63
CA ALA A 401 4.55 -25.35 12.01
C ALA A 401 5.50 -26.37 12.67
N VAL A 402 6.74 -26.38 12.23
CA VAL A 402 7.80 -27.31 12.64
C VAL A 402 9.12 -26.56 12.79
N ILE A 403 10.12 -27.23 13.36
CA ILE A 403 11.53 -26.81 13.22
C ILE A 403 12.28 -27.76 12.29
N SER A 404 13.15 -27.23 11.44
CA SER A 404 14.16 -28.04 10.75
C SER A 404 15.37 -27.21 10.35
N PRO A 405 16.49 -27.87 9.96
CA PRO A 405 17.66 -27.18 9.45
C PRO A 405 17.31 -26.36 8.20
N VAL A 406 17.77 -25.12 8.14
CA VAL A 406 17.73 -24.27 6.94
C VAL A 406 19.11 -23.66 6.75
N THR A 407 19.64 -23.75 5.53
CA THR A 407 20.99 -23.28 5.20
C THR A 407 20.99 -22.50 3.88
N SER A 408 22.14 -21.94 3.51
CA SER A 408 22.30 -21.28 2.20
C SER A 408 22.10 -22.23 1.02
N SER A 409 22.27 -23.54 1.20
CA SER A 409 22.03 -24.56 0.17
C SER A 409 20.61 -25.12 0.15
N SER A 410 19.77 -24.75 1.13
CA SER A 410 18.35 -25.12 1.13
C SER A 410 17.63 -24.53 -0.09
N SER A 411 16.54 -25.18 -0.49
CA SER A 411 15.72 -24.75 -1.62
C SER A 411 15.12 -23.36 -1.37
N SER A 412 14.73 -22.66 -2.44
CA SER A 412 13.99 -21.41 -2.30
C SER A 412 12.68 -21.61 -1.53
N LEU A 413 12.03 -22.77 -1.68
CA LEU A 413 10.82 -23.11 -0.93
C LEU A 413 11.10 -23.18 0.58
N ASP A 414 12.09 -23.96 1.02
CA ASP A 414 12.39 -24.10 2.46
C ASP A 414 12.77 -22.76 3.12
N LYS A 415 13.50 -21.91 2.37
CA LYS A 415 13.88 -20.57 2.84
C LYS A 415 12.67 -19.65 2.98
N ASN A 416 11.73 -19.75 2.06
CA ASN A 416 10.47 -19.02 2.12
C ASN A 416 9.57 -19.54 3.26
N ASP A 417 9.45 -20.87 3.41
CA ASP A 417 8.67 -21.49 4.50
C ASP A 417 9.18 -21.10 5.89
N ALA A 418 10.49 -20.81 6.00
CA ALA A 418 11.16 -20.39 7.23
C ALA A 418 11.25 -18.87 7.42
N THR A 419 10.62 -18.09 6.54
CA THR A 419 10.60 -16.63 6.62
C THR A 419 9.21 -16.12 6.95
N TRP A 420 9.16 -15.23 7.95
CA TRP A 420 7.94 -14.67 8.49
C TRP A 420 7.98 -13.15 8.44
N ILE A 421 6.87 -12.53 8.07
CA ILE A 421 6.68 -11.09 8.18
C ILE A 421 6.11 -10.82 9.56
N VAL A 422 6.80 -9.98 10.34
CA VAL A 422 6.34 -9.58 11.66
C VAL A 422 5.24 -8.53 11.48
N ARG A 423 4.04 -8.83 11.97
CA ARG A 423 2.93 -7.89 12.07
C ARG A 423 2.74 -7.45 13.51
N ARG A 424 2.09 -6.28 13.70
CA ARG A 424 1.48 -5.97 14.99
C ARG A 424 0.53 -7.11 15.36
N GLY A 425 0.46 -7.46 16.65
CA GLY A 425 -0.37 -8.55 17.11
C GLY A 425 -1.83 -8.36 16.69
N LEU A 426 -2.41 -9.34 16.01
CA LEU A 426 -3.76 -9.26 15.44
C LEU A 426 -4.87 -9.05 16.50
N ALA A 427 -4.60 -9.38 17.76
CA ALA A 427 -5.49 -9.12 18.90
C ALA A 427 -5.01 -7.99 19.83
N ASP A 428 -3.70 -7.69 19.85
CA ASP A 428 -3.10 -6.66 20.68
C ASP A 428 -1.83 -6.10 20.01
N ALA A 429 -1.85 -4.80 19.70
CA ALA A 429 -0.75 -4.12 18.99
C ALA A 429 0.56 -4.02 19.80
N SER A 430 0.56 -4.31 21.10
CA SER A 430 1.77 -4.44 21.92
C SER A 430 2.48 -5.78 21.75
N CYS A 431 1.82 -6.75 21.13
CA CYS A 431 2.32 -8.08 20.81
C CYS A 431 2.62 -8.19 19.30
N VAL A 432 2.99 -9.38 18.83
CA VAL A 432 3.29 -9.63 17.41
C VAL A 432 2.46 -10.79 16.87
N SER A 433 2.28 -10.79 15.55
CA SER A 433 1.79 -11.93 14.77
C SER A 433 2.79 -12.24 13.67
N PHE A 434 2.95 -13.50 13.30
CA PHE A 434 3.91 -13.94 12.28
C PHE A 434 3.16 -14.40 11.05
N GLU A 435 3.18 -13.59 10.00
CA GLU A 435 2.60 -13.94 8.70
C GLU A 435 3.61 -14.69 7.85
N SER A 436 3.16 -15.69 7.10
CA SER A 436 3.99 -16.44 6.18
C SER A 436 4.40 -15.58 4.99
N ARG A 437 5.69 -15.54 4.68
CA ARG A 437 6.17 -14.79 3.50
C ARG A 437 5.63 -15.34 2.18
N ASN A 438 5.57 -16.66 2.03
CA ASN A 438 5.15 -17.30 0.79
C ASN A 438 3.68 -17.72 0.76
N TYR A 439 2.96 -17.50 1.85
CA TYR A 439 1.51 -17.57 1.90
C TYR A 439 0.98 -16.31 2.58
N PRO A 440 1.04 -15.16 1.90
CA PRO A 440 0.57 -13.91 2.47
C PRO A 440 -0.91 -14.02 2.87
N GLY A 441 -1.25 -13.49 4.04
CA GLY A 441 -2.53 -13.71 4.70
C GLY A 441 -2.60 -14.88 5.66
N ASP A 442 -1.64 -15.80 5.59
CA ASP A 442 -1.58 -16.92 6.48
C ASP A 442 -0.66 -16.61 7.67
N PHE A 443 -1.13 -16.90 8.87
CA PHE A 443 -0.40 -16.62 10.10
C PHE A 443 -0.04 -17.90 10.83
N LEU A 444 1.08 -17.86 11.56
CA LEU A 444 1.27 -18.77 12.67
C LEU A 444 0.15 -18.54 13.68
N ARG A 445 -0.66 -19.57 13.91
CA ARG A 445 -1.65 -19.58 14.98
C ARG A 445 -1.70 -20.93 15.66
N HIS A 446 -2.09 -20.95 16.92
CA HIS A 446 -2.36 -22.21 17.59
C HIS A 446 -3.79 -22.72 17.34
N PHE A 447 -3.95 -24.04 17.38
CA PHE A 447 -5.23 -24.75 17.40
C PHE A 447 -5.02 -26.04 18.18
N ASP A 448 -5.83 -26.29 19.21
CA ASP A 448 -5.59 -27.38 20.16
C ASP A 448 -4.14 -27.43 20.66
N TYR A 449 -3.57 -26.25 20.93
CA TYR A 449 -2.19 -25.99 21.35
C TYR A 449 -1.10 -26.30 20.32
N ARG A 450 -1.40 -26.90 19.16
CA ARG A 450 -0.43 -27.07 18.07
C ARG A 450 -0.43 -25.85 17.17
N VAL A 451 0.73 -25.47 16.66
CA VAL A 451 0.86 -24.29 15.80
C VAL A 451 0.81 -24.70 14.34
N TYR A 452 0.04 -23.94 13.57
CA TYR A 452 -0.16 -24.10 12.14
C TYR A 452 0.01 -22.75 11.44
N ARG A 453 0.31 -22.81 10.14
CA ARG A 453 0.17 -21.73 9.18
C ARG A 453 -1.23 -21.86 8.58
N GLN A 454 -2.10 -20.87 8.80
CA GLN A 454 -3.49 -20.88 8.32
C GLN A 454 -3.95 -19.49 7.89
N PRO A 455 -4.89 -19.38 6.94
CA PRO A 455 -5.42 -18.11 6.44
C PRO A 455 -6.24 -17.38 7.50
N MET A 456 -6.01 -16.08 7.64
CA MET A 456 -6.76 -15.20 8.55
C MET A 456 -8.25 -15.12 8.16
N ASP A 457 -9.13 -15.57 9.05
CA ASP A 457 -10.58 -15.66 8.80
C ASP A 457 -11.40 -14.45 9.31
N GLY A 458 -10.73 -13.39 9.78
CA GLY A 458 -11.41 -12.21 10.33
C GLY A 458 -12.01 -12.40 11.73
N THR A 459 -11.97 -13.58 12.33
CA THR A 459 -12.61 -13.82 13.64
C THR A 459 -11.75 -13.29 14.79
N ALA A 460 -12.38 -12.89 15.90
CA ALA A 460 -11.65 -12.52 17.11
C ALA A 460 -10.84 -13.70 17.68
N GLN A 461 -11.32 -14.93 17.48
CA GLN A 461 -10.66 -16.15 17.91
C GLN A 461 -9.34 -16.36 17.14
N PHE A 462 -9.37 -16.32 15.81
CA PHE A 462 -8.14 -16.45 15.00
C PHE A 462 -7.10 -15.40 15.42
N ARG A 463 -7.52 -14.14 15.55
CA ARG A 463 -6.63 -13.05 15.98
C ARG A 463 -5.96 -13.37 17.31
N ALA A 464 -6.73 -13.86 18.28
CA ALA A 464 -6.22 -14.22 19.59
C ALA A 464 -5.24 -15.41 19.52
N ASP A 465 -5.54 -16.41 18.69
CA ASP A 465 -4.71 -17.59 18.49
C ASP A 465 -3.41 -17.33 17.70
N ALA A 466 -3.41 -16.28 16.88
CA ALA A 466 -2.29 -15.83 16.06
C ALA A 466 -1.44 -14.73 16.72
N THR A 467 -1.78 -14.30 17.94
CA THR A 467 -1.06 -13.22 18.65
C THR A 467 -0.14 -13.79 19.72
N PHE A 468 1.13 -13.40 19.66
CA PHE A 468 2.15 -13.79 20.61
C PHE A 468 2.88 -12.57 21.18
N CYS A 469 3.05 -12.52 22.49
CA CYS A 469 3.64 -11.40 23.20
C CYS A 469 5.12 -11.70 23.50
N PRO A 470 6.07 -10.97 22.88
CA PRO A 470 7.50 -11.18 23.08
C PRO A 470 7.92 -10.87 24.53
N GLN A 471 8.78 -11.71 25.08
CA GLN A 471 9.40 -11.54 26.39
C GLN A 471 10.88 -11.89 26.31
N ALA A 472 11.67 -11.47 27.30
CA ALA A 472 13.03 -11.97 27.48
C ALA A 472 13.02 -13.51 27.52
N GLY A 473 13.93 -14.14 26.76
CA GLY A 473 13.98 -15.59 26.62
C GLY A 473 14.11 -16.30 27.96
N LYS A 474 13.31 -17.36 28.17
CA LYS A 474 13.28 -18.11 29.43
C LYS A 474 14.58 -18.86 29.73
N SER A 475 15.42 -19.09 28.73
CA SER A 475 16.79 -19.63 28.90
C SER A 475 17.80 -18.58 29.37
N GLY A 476 17.43 -17.30 29.36
CA GLY A 476 18.35 -16.16 29.52
C GLY A 476 18.93 -15.64 28.19
N THR A 477 18.59 -16.24 27.05
CA THR A 477 19.01 -15.80 25.71
C THR A 477 17.82 -15.72 24.75
N GLY A 478 17.90 -14.80 23.78
CA GLY A 478 16.86 -14.65 22.76
C GLY A 478 15.52 -14.14 23.31
N THR A 479 14.44 -14.55 22.66
CA THR A 479 13.06 -14.13 22.94
C THR A 479 12.18 -15.34 23.19
N SER A 480 11.25 -15.23 24.12
CA SER A 480 10.16 -16.18 24.30
C SER A 480 8.83 -15.53 23.93
N PHE A 481 7.98 -16.25 23.20
CA PHE A 481 6.73 -15.73 22.68
C PHE A 481 5.57 -16.36 23.45
N ALA A 482 5.00 -15.61 24.42
CA ALA A 482 3.81 -16.07 25.15
C ALA A 482 2.58 -15.98 24.25
N SER A 483 1.69 -16.96 24.28
CA SER A 483 0.38 -16.83 23.61
C SER A 483 -0.43 -15.71 24.28
N TYR A 484 -1.07 -14.87 23.48
CA TYR A 484 -1.91 -13.78 23.99
C TYR A 484 -3.08 -14.30 24.83
N ASN A 485 -3.83 -15.27 24.31
CA ASN A 485 -5.01 -15.83 24.97
C ASN A 485 -4.72 -17.00 25.93
N TYR A 486 -3.50 -17.55 25.91
CA TYR A 486 -3.00 -18.51 26.90
C TYR A 486 -1.64 -18.05 27.46
N PRO A 487 -1.58 -17.01 28.30
CA PRO A 487 -0.33 -16.32 28.68
C PRO A 487 0.66 -17.16 29.49
N THR A 488 0.24 -18.33 29.99
CA THR A 488 1.13 -19.31 30.64
C THR A 488 1.75 -20.31 29.66
N ARG A 489 1.38 -20.24 28.38
CA ARG A 489 1.85 -21.12 27.30
C ARG A 489 2.70 -20.31 26.31
N TYR A 490 3.79 -20.90 25.85
CA TYR A 490 4.79 -20.23 25.01
C TYR A 490 5.05 -21.04 23.74
N LEU A 491 5.39 -20.34 22.66
CA LEU A 491 5.85 -20.97 21.43
C LEU A 491 7.05 -21.87 21.73
N ARG A 492 6.86 -23.19 21.58
CA ARG A 492 7.77 -24.26 22.00
C ARG A 492 7.96 -25.24 20.85
N HIS A 493 9.19 -25.60 20.54
CA HIS A 493 9.42 -26.83 19.78
C HIS A 493 9.42 -28.05 20.69
N TYR A 494 8.79 -29.14 20.23
CA TYR A 494 8.79 -30.44 20.90
C TYR A 494 8.72 -31.54 19.86
N ASP A 495 9.72 -32.42 19.84
CA ASP A 495 9.87 -33.47 18.82
C ASP A 495 9.71 -32.92 17.38
N HIS A 496 10.39 -31.81 17.11
CA HIS A 496 10.36 -31.04 15.86
C HIS A 496 9.02 -30.40 15.47
N GLY A 497 7.92 -30.68 16.17
CA GLY A 497 6.66 -29.95 16.02
C GLY A 497 6.64 -28.66 16.84
N LEU A 498 5.84 -27.67 16.41
CA LEU A 498 5.67 -26.41 17.13
C LEU A 498 4.32 -26.36 17.86
N TYR A 499 4.35 -25.93 19.13
CA TYR A 499 3.22 -25.89 20.04
C TYR A 499 3.20 -24.59 20.84
N ILE A 500 2.08 -24.28 21.49
CA ILE A 500 2.05 -23.41 22.66
C ILE A 500 1.99 -24.27 23.94
N ALA A 501 3.04 -24.21 24.75
CA ALA A 501 3.22 -25.14 25.86
C ALA A 501 3.53 -24.46 27.18
N SER A 502 3.03 -25.03 28.27
CA SER A 502 3.36 -24.62 29.63
C SER A 502 4.59 -25.35 30.16
N ASN A 503 5.19 -24.84 31.24
CA ASN A 503 6.27 -25.53 31.95
C ASN A 503 5.71 -26.59 32.90
N GLY A 504 5.49 -27.80 32.39
CA GLY A 504 4.71 -28.84 33.05
C GLY A 504 3.25 -28.81 32.60
N GLY A 505 2.64 -30.00 32.47
CA GLY A 505 1.25 -30.15 32.04
C GLY A 505 0.89 -31.60 31.71
N ALA A 506 -0.35 -31.81 31.26
CA ALA A 506 -0.87 -33.15 30.93
C ALA A 506 -0.42 -33.65 29.55
N ASN A 507 -0.02 -32.75 28.65
CA ASN A 507 0.44 -33.11 27.32
C ASN A 507 1.93 -33.43 27.32
N ALA A 508 2.37 -34.33 26.42
CA ALA A 508 3.79 -34.64 26.28
C ALA A 508 4.63 -33.39 25.95
N PHE A 509 4.12 -32.51 25.09
CA PHE A 509 4.78 -31.25 24.73
C PHE A 509 4.84 -30.23 25.89
N ASP A 510 4.08 -30.40 26.97
CA ASP A 510 4.17 -29.58 28.18
C ASP A 510 5.30 -30.06 29.13
N SER A 511 6.15 -31.01 28.73
CA SER A 511 7.27 -31.49 29.54
C SER A 511 8.15 -30.33 30.03
N SER A 512 8.54 -30.37 31.31
CA SER A 512 9.48 -29.40 31.91
C SER A 512 10.93 -29.63 31.46
N THR A 513 11.23 -30.81 30.91
CA THR A 513 12.54 -31.12 30.35
C THR A 513 12.86 -30.18 29.20
N SER A 514 14.03 -29.54 29.29
CA SER A 514 14.52 -28.53 28.32
C SER A 514 13.61 -27.33 28.13
N TRP A 515 12.61 -27.12 29.01
CA TRP A 515 11.53 -26.18 28.75
C TRP A 515 11.99 -24.78 28.41
N THR A 516 12.89 -24.24 29.22
CA THR A 516 13.43 -22.89 29.04
C THR A 516 14.19 -22.71 27.72
N ALA A 517 14.87 -23.76 27.24
CA ALA A 517 15.60 -23.72 25.97
C ALA A 517 14.65 -23.79 24.77
N ASP A 518 13.67 -24.69 24.80
CA ASP A 518 12.83 -24.92 23.61
C ASP A 518 11.77 -23.83 23.38
N VAL A 519 11.53 -22.98 24.38
CA VAL A 519 10.69 -21.77 24.25
C VAL A 519 11.49 -20.50 23.99
N SER A 520 12.81 -20.60 23.84
CA SER A 520 13.69 -19.45 23.59
C SER A 520 14.22 -19.48 22.16
N TRP A 521 14.00 -18.38 21.46
CA TRP A 521 14.26 -18.24 20.03
C TRP A 521 15.21 -17.10 19.76
N ALA A 522 16.15 -17.30 18.85
CA ALA A 522 16.90 -16.19 18.27
C ALA A 522 16.11 -15.61 17.08
N VAL A 523 15.73 -14.34 17.19
CA VAL A 523 15.20 -13.56 16.07
C VAL A 523 16.37 -13.28 15.13
N ALA A 524 16.34 -13.86 13.93
CA ALA A 524 17.44 -13.88 12.99
C ALA A 524 17.03 -13.24 11.66
N ALA A 525 18.03 -12.82 10.87
CA ALA A 525 17.81 -12.40 9.49
C ALA A 525 17.00 -13.47 8.73
N PRO A 526 16.08 -13.04 7.85
CA PRO A 526 15.25 -13.95 7.08
C PRO A 526 16.08 -14.76 6.09
N TRP A 527 15.60 -15.95 5.76
CA TRP A 527 16.21 -16.80 4.74
C TRP A 527 15.82 -16.42 3.31
N ALA A 528 14.69 -15.73 3.15
CA ALA A 528 14.21 -15.14 1.91
C ALA A 528 13.87 -13.65 2.16
N PRO A 529 14.83 -12.72 2.01
CA PRO A 529 14.62 -11.28 2.19
C PRO A 529 13.84 -10.60 1.05
#